data_AF-A0A7C4JJA8-F1
#
_entry.id   AF-A0A7C4JJA8-F1
#
_cell.length_a   1.000
_cell.length_b   1.000
_cell.length_c   1.000
_cell.angle_alpha   90.00
_cell.angle_beta   90.00
_cell.angle_gamma   90.00
#
_symmetry.space_group_name_H-M   'P 1'
#
loop_
_entity.id
_entity.type
_entity.pdbx_description
1 polymer ?
#
loop_
_entity_poly.entity_id
_entity_poly.type
_entity_poly.pdbx_seq_one_letter_code
_entity_poly.pdbx_strand_id
1 'polypeptide(L)'
;MAFRRKPLRFWVGRFIRNLLAWVAIAFALFPAAFVLGTSFDPVQNLRTARIIPTQPTLENYRYLFLERQEINFPRWLLNTVYVAGITAATGVFLCALGA
;
A
#
# COMPACT_ATOMS: atom_id res chain seq x y z
N MET A 1 -27.26 17.23 -37.24
CA MET A 1 -26.56 16.49 -36.17
C MET A 1 -27.41 16.50 -34.91
N ALA A 2 -28.05 15.38 -34.54
CA ALA A 2 -28.90 15.30 -33.35
C ALA A 2 -28.08 14.91 -32.12
N PHE A 3 -28.01 15.80 -31.11
CA PHE A 3 -27.44 15.47 -29.80
C PHE A 3 -28.34 14.47 -29.08
N ARG A 4 -28.02 13.18 -29.18
CA ARG A 4 -28.70 12.12 -28.42
C ARG A 4 -28.36 12.26 -26.94
N ARG A 5 -29.22 12.95 -26.18
CA ARG A 5 -29.06 13.09 -24.72
C ARG A 5 -29.07 11.71 -24.07
N LYS A 6 -28.01 11.39 -23.32
CA LYS A 6 -27.96 10.11 -22.58
C LYS A 6 -29.03 10.11 -21.49
N PRO A 7 -29.75 8.98 -21.29
CA PRO A 7 -30.84 8.92 -20.31
C PRO A 7 -30.31 9.14 -18.89
N LEU A 8 -31.11 9.74 -18.01
CA LEU A 8 -30.74 10.05 -16.62
C LEU A 8 -30.19 8.81 -15.88
N ARG A 9 -30.74 7.61 -16.15
CA ARG A 9 -30.25 6.32 -15.63
C ARG A 9 -28.76 6.05 -15.93
N PHE A 10 -28.24 6.52 -17.06
CA PHE A 10 -26.82 6.37 -17.42
C PHE A 10 -25.92 7.20 -16.51
N TRP A 11 -26.30 8.44 -16.22
CA TRP A 11 -25.55 9.34 -15.34
C TRP A 11 -25.60 8.87 -13.88
N VAL A 12 -26.78 8.45 -13.41
CA VAL A 12 -26.96 7.88 -12.06
C VAL A 12 -26.13 6.60 -11.89
N GLY A 13 -26.19 5.66 -12.84
CA GLY A 13 -25.41 4.43 -12.77
C GLY A 13 -23.89 4.69 -12.77
N ARG A 14 -23.42 5.64 -13.58
CA ARG A 14 -22.00 6.05 -13.58
C ARG A 14 -21.59 6.68 -12.24
N PHE A 15 -22.43 7.52 -11.65
CA PHE A 15 -22.16 8.14 -10.36
C PHE A 15 -22.06 7.09 -9.26
N ILE A 16 -23.04 6.17 -9.18
CA ILE A 16 -23.06 5.08 -8.19
C ILE A 16 -21.81 4.21 -8.31
N ARG A 17 -21.45 3.77 -9.53
CA ARG A 17 -20.24 2.97 -9.74
C ARG A 17 -18.98 3.69 -9.27
N ASN A 18 -18.85 4.97 -9.60
CA ASN A 18 -17.69 5.75 -9.20
C ASN A 18 -17.66 5.96 -7.67
N LEU A 19 -18.81 6.20 -7.04
CA LEU A 19 -18.92 6.31 -5.58
C LEU A 19 -18.49 5.01 -4.92
N LEU A 20 -18.98 3.85 -5.39
CA LEU A 20 -18.58 2.54 -4.89
C LEU A 20 -17.09 2.28 -5.08
N ALA A 21 -16.51 2.67 -6.22
CA ALA A 21 -15.08 2.57 -6.46
C ALA A 21 -14.28 3.40 -5.44
N TRP A 22 -14.70 4.64 -5.15
CA TRP A 22 -14.05 5.47 -4.13
C TRP A 22 -14.16 4.88 -2.72
N VAL A 23 -15.32 4.32 -2.36
CA VAL A 23 -15.50 3.63 -1.08
C VAL A 23 -14.60 2.40 -0.98
N ALA A 24 -14.50 1.60 -2.04
CA ALA A 24 -13.62 0.44 -2.09
C ALA A 24 -12.14 0.83 -1.97
N ILE A 25 -11.72 1.91 -2.64
CA ILE A 25 -10.36 2.46 -2.52
C ILE A 25 -10.10 2.92 -1.08
N ALA A 26 -11.01 3.69 -0.48
CA ALA A 26 -10.85 4.16 0.90
C ALA A 26 -10.74 2.98 1.88
N PHE A 27 -11.57 1.95 1.72
CA PHE A 27 -11.52 0.74 2.52
C PHE A 27 -10.20 -0.03 2.33
N ALA A 28 -9.72 -0.17 1.09
CA ALA A 28 -8.47 -0.86 0.79
C ALA A 28 -7.22 -0.11 1.31
N LEU A 29 -7.26 1.23 1.30
CA LEU A 29 -6.16 2.07 1.78
C LEU A 29 -6.16 2.25 3.30
N PHE A 30 -7.30 2.08 3.98
CA PHE A 30 -7.41 2.21 5.43
C PHE A 30 -6.33 1.43 6.22
N PRO A 31 -6.12 0.11 6.00
CA PRO A 31 -5.09 -0.62 6.75
C PRO A 31 -3.67 -0.14 6.43
N ALA A 32 -3.39 0.23 5.17
CA ALA A 32 -2.09 0.78 4.80
C ALA A 32 -1.83 2.13 5.49
N ALA A 33 -2.84 3.01 5.54
CA ALA A 33 -2.77 4.28 6.26
C ALA A 33 -2.55 4.07 7.77
N PHE A 34 -3.18 3.06 8.36
CA PHE A 34 -2.95 2.70 9.76
C PHE A 34 -1.50 2.27 10.01
N VAL A 35 -0.97 1.37 9.17
CA VAL A 35 0.44 0.92 9.28
C VAL A 35 1.40 2.10 9.14
N LEU A 36 1.17 2.98 8.16
CA LEU A 36 1.97 4.19 7.98
C LEU A 36 1.88 5.15 9.18
N GLY A 37 0.71 5.31 9.79
CA GLY A 37 0.57 6.11 11.01
C GLY A 37 1.39 5.56 12.16
N THR A 38 1.26 4.25 12.40
CA THR A 38 1.95 3.56 13.49
C THR A 38 3.45 3.47 13.29
N SER A 39 3.96 3.53 12.06
CA SER A 39 5.41 3.49 11.83
C SER A 39 6.15 4.74 12.36
N PHE A 40 5.43 5.86 12.53
CA PHE A 40 5.96 7.08 13.16
C PHE A 40 5.65 7.17 14.66
N ASP A 41 4.96 6.20 15.26
CA ASP A 41 4.65 6.19 16.70
C ASP A 41 5.88 5.68 17.49
N PRO A 42 6.48 6.49 18.39
CA PRO A 42 7.62 6.05 19.20
C PRO A 42 7.22 5.02 20.27
N VAL A 43 5.93 4.91 20.62
CA VAL A 43 5.46 3.99 21.66
C VAL A 43 5.05 2.68 21.00
N GLN A 44 5.76 1.59 21.32
CA GLN A 44 5.45 0.25 20.83
C GLN A 44 4.24 -0.38 21.54
N ASN A 45 3.09 0.28 21.54
CA ASN A 45 1.87 -0.21 22.19
C ASN A 45 0.69 -0.29 21.20
N LEU A 46 0.32 -1.53 20.86
CA LEU A 46 -0.78 -1.82 19.94
C LEU A 46 -2.16 -1.38 20.47
N ARG A 47 -2.32 -1.23 21.80
CA ARG A 47 -3.60 -0.80 22.40
C ARG A 47 -3.87 0.69 22.21
N THR A 48 -2.83 1.50 22.00
CA THR A 48 -2.93 2.96 21.84
C THR A 48 -2.58 3.45 20.44
N ALA A 49 -2.31 2.52 19.51
CA ALA A 49 -1.97 2.82 18.13
C ALA A 49 -3.08 3.63 17.42
N ARG A 50 -2.68 4.71 16.76
CA ARG A 50 -3.57 5.61 16.00
C ARG A 50 -3.04 5.80 14.58
N ILE A 51 -3.93 6.10 13.64
CA ILE A 51 -3.56 6.44 12.25
C ILE A 51 -2.73 7.74 12.21
N ILE A 52 -3.03 8.69 13.09
CA ILE A 52 -2.24 9.91 13.27
C ILE A 52 -1.68 9.86 14.69
N PRO A 53 -0.37 9.63 14.86
CA PRO A 53 0.25 9.55 16.18
C PRO A 53 0.21 10.93 16.85
N THR A 54 0.18 10.94 18.18
CA THR A 54 0.16 12.19 18.95
C THR A 54 1.50 12.93 18.90
N GLN A 55 2.60 12.19 18.81
CA GLN A 55 3.96 12.71 18.70
C GLN A 55 4.71 11.91 17.61
N PRO A 56 4.61 12.30 16.33
CA PRO A 56 5.29 11.59 15.24
C PRO A 56 6.81 11.72 15.36
N THR A 57 7.54 10.61 15.23
CA THR A 57 9.00 10.57 15.24
C THR A 57 9.56 9.68 14.12
N LEU A 58 10.86 9.83 13.82
CA LEU A 58 11.59 8.97 12.90
C LEU A 58 12.44 7.91 13.61
N GLU A 59 12.21 7.71 14.91
CA GLU A 59 13.05 6.84 15.74
C GLU A 59 13.00 5.38 15.29
N ASN A 60 11.82 4.86 14.95
CA ASN A 60 11.66 3.51 14.38
C ASN A 60 12.47 3.31 13.10
N TYR A 61 12.52 4.31 12.22
CA TYR A 61 13.32 4.25 11.00
C TYR A 61 14.82 4.33 11.29
N ARG A 62 15.23 5.18 12.22
CA ARG A 62 16.64 5.24 12.66
C ARG A 62 17.06 3.91 13.26
N TYR A 63 16.23 3.31 14.11
CA TYR A 63 16.45 1.99 14.67
C TYR A 63 16.58 0.94 13.55
N LEU A 64 15.66 0.88 12.60
CA LEU A 64 15.73 -0.08 11.49
C LEU A 64 16.99 0.06 10.60
N PHE A 65 17.40 1.28 10.28
CA PHE A 65 18.47 1.51 9.28
C PHE A 65 19.86 1.71 9.89
N LEU A 66 19.97 2.22 11.12
CA LEU A 66 21.24 2.57 11.76
C LEU A 66 21.67 1.55 12.81
N GLU A 67 20.73 0.86 13.48
CA GLU A 67 21.03 -0.08 14.55
C GLU A 67 21.38 -1.47 13.99
N ARG A 68 22.64 -1.63 13.54
CA ARG A 68 23.10 -2.88 12.90
C ARG A 68 23.41 -4.03 13.85
N GLN A 69 23.48 -3.79 15.16
CA GLN A 69 23.84 -4.83 16.11
C GLN A 69 22.74 -5.89 16.27
N GLU A 70 21.49 -5.47 16.19
CA GLU A 70 20.33 -6.34 16.42
C GLU A 70 19.57 -6.64 15.11
N ILE A 71 19.50 -5.67 14.20
CA ILE A 71 18.64 -5.75 13.00
C ILE A 71 19.42 -5.30 11.76
N ASN A 72 19.66 -6.23 10.83
CA ASN A 72 20.24 -5.89 9.52
C ASN A 72 19.15 -5.72 8.45
N PHE A 73 18.21 -4.82 8.72
CA PHE A 73 17.04 -4.60 7.86
C PHE A 73 17.40 -4.27 6.40
N PRO A 74 18.40 -3.42 6.09
CA PRO A 74 18.75 -3.12 4.71
C PRO A 74 19.17 -4.37 3.91
N ARG A 75 19.92 -5.28 4.55
CA ARG A 75 20.31 -6.54 3.91
C ARG A 75 19.12 -7.46 3.69
N TRP A 76 18.19 -7.53 4.65
CA TRP A 76 16.97 -8.33 4.49
C TRP A 76 16.09 -7.80 3.37
N LEU A 77 15.90 -6.48 3.31
CA LEU A 77 15.14 -5.84 2.24
C LEU A 77 15.76 -6.14 0.87
N LEU A 78 17.08 -5.99 0.73
CA LEU A 78 17.77 -6.30 -0.53
C LEU A 78 17.64 -7.78 -0.89
N ASN A 79 17.83 -8.71 0.05
CA ASN A 79 17.64 -10.14 -0.19
C ASN A 79 16.22 -10.43 -0.69
N THR A 80 15.18 -9.84 -0.10
CA THR A 80 13.79 -10.00 -0.54
C THR A 80 13.58 -9.47 -1.95
N VAL A 81 14.11 -8.28 -2.28
CA VAL A 81 14.00 -7.71 -3.63
C VAL A 81 14.71 -8.59 -4.67
N TYR A 82 15.92 -9.09 -4.36
CA TYR A 82 16.65 -9.98 -5.26
C TYR A 82 15.89 -11.27 -5.53
N VAL A 83 15.42 -11.95 -4.49
CA VAL A 83 14.69 -13.21 -4.63
C VAL A 83 13.39 -12.98 -5.40
N ALA A 84 12.57 -12.02 -4.98
CA ALA A 84 11.30 -11.73 -5.64
C ALA A 84 11.48 -11.29 -7.10
N GLY A 85 12.50 -10.47 -7.38
CA GLY A 85 12.80 -9.98 -8.72
C GLY A 85 13.22 -11.11 -9.66
N ILE A 86 14.12 -12.00 -9.22
CA ILE A 86 14.54 -13.16 -10.00
C ILE A 86 13.35 -14.09 -10.24
N THR A 87 12.58 -14.40 -9.20
CA THR A 87 11.39 -15.27 -9.33
C THR A 87 10.37 -14.70 -10.31
N ALA A 88 10.06 -13.40 -10.21
CA ALA A 88 9.11 -12.75 -11.11
C ALA A 88 9.64 -12.72 -12.56
N ALA A 89 10.90 -12.36 -12.76
CA ALA A 89 11.51 -12.30 -14.09
C ALA A 89 11.55 -13.68 -14.77
N THR A 90 12.02 -14.71 -14.05
CA THR A 90 12.02 -16.09 -14.57
C THR A 90 10.61 -16.60 -14.83
N GLY A 91 9.66 -16.35 -13.92
CA GLY A 91 8.27 -16.75 -14.11
C GLY A 91 7.65 -16.14 -15.36
N VAL A 92 7.79 -14.82 -15.55
CA VAL A 92 7.30 -14.12 -16.75
C VAL A 92 7.99 -14.63 -18.01
N PHE A 93 9.31 -14.82 -17.97
CA PHE A 93 10.08 -15.34 -19.11
C PHE A 93 9.59 -16.73 -19.54
N LEU A 94 9.38 -17.64 -18.59
CA LEU A 94 8.87 -18.98 -18.87
C LEU A 94 7.43 -18.94 -19.40
N CYS A 95 6.55 -18.12 -18.81
CA CYS A 95 5.19 -17.92 -19.31
C CYS A 95 5.16 -17.37 -20.74
N ALA A 96 6.08 -16.46 -21.08
CA ALA A 96 6.17 -15.89 -22.41
C ALA A 96 6.68 -16.88 -23.47
N LEU A 97 7.61 -17.78 -23.11
CA LEU A 97 8.08 -18.83 -24.01
C LEU A 97 7.07 -19.97 -24.21
N GLY A 98 6.22 -20.21 -23.21
CA GLY A 98 5.19 -21.25 -23.26
C GLY A 98 3.85 -20.83 -23.88
N ALA A 99 3.69 -19.54 -24.21
CA ALA A 99 2.53 -18.97 -24.90
C ALA A 99 2.71 -19.02 -26.42
#